data_AF-A0A5C8GFH9-F1
#
_entry.id   AF-A0A5C8GFH9-F1
#
_cell.length_a   1.000
_cell.length_b   1.000
_cell.length_c   1.000
_cell.angle_alpha   90.00
_cell.angle_beta   90.00
_cell.angle_gamma   90.00
#
_symmetry.space_group_name_H-M   'P 1'
#
loop_
_entity.id
_entity.type
_entity.pdbx_description
1 polymer ?
#
loop_
_entity_poly.entity_id
_entity_poly.type
_entity_poly.pdbx_seq_one_letter_code
_entity_poly.pdbx_strand_id
1 'polypeptide(L)'
;MKKILCLICLFSVSFYSCAVRNYLSSKSDLNEDRVFYGQMINKGQNAGWFNVPAHLVRSTEHLAIYVQTKFHKDYQGEQNVSLYALNKLAQEFDYYYTSMTNIYGTHSDIDGNGKIIILLMDINVNKGAGSQVLGYFNPMDMHGYNEGEILYMDISNANNKTDNAIGTIIHEFQHLINYSYVMSGARNEMDSWLNEALSESTSILFNKATAESRISEFNKINYYCFYTWDIPTNISNNGKNNTHVNYPSASVFMHWLYKIGGYKPDIFKDIAFSKELGDYNKVLSAAQKISGYSVSSWDGLLFDWMSEIVTNGSNWNTTNKPTNNCASGDVSLYPGAMIVCDNYTNGASGNIVTNKVNGKTIVLNKDTTLGKGATSVKVSVSSQASSKARTRRSAIRNDNNEENRDINILLDRNGNIKKD
;
A
#
# COMPACT_ATOMS: atom_id res chain seq x y z
N MET A 1 29.74 38.02 34.01
CA MET A 1 29.74 36.63 33.45
C MET A 1 28.86 35.80 34.38
N LYS A 2 27.76 35.13 34.06
CA LYS A 2 27.04 34.62 32.86
C LYS A 2 25.54 34.73 33.26
N LYS A 3 24.59 35.41 32.62
CA LYS A 3 23.96 35.28 31.30
C LYS A 3 23.63 33.84 30.85
N ILE A 4 22.33 33.66 30.59
CA ILE A 4 21.65 32.66 29.74
C ILE A 4 21.17 31.39 30.48
N LEU A 5 19.89 31.41 30.90
CA LEU A 5 18.96 30.28 30.75
C LEU A 5 17.53 30.72 31.12
N CYS A 6 16.72 31.19 30.15
CA CYS A 6 15.24 31.13 30.26
C CYS A 6 14.51 31.55 28.97
N LEU A 7 15.03 31.18 27.78
CA LEU A 7 14.38 31.57 26.52
C LEU A 7 14.51 30.49 25.43
N ILE A 8 14.03 29.27 25.69
CA ILE A 8 13.93 28.22 24.63
C ILE A 8 12.54 27.56 24.56
N CYS A 9 11.64 27.71 25.53
CA CYS A 9 10.33 27.01 25.48
C CYS A 9 9.17 27.77 24.80
N LEU A 10 9.42 28.90 24.12
CA LEU A 10 8.37 29.68 23.43
C LEU A 10 8.51 29.76 21.91
N PHE A 11 9.58 29.20 21.33
CA PHE A 11 9.80 29.23 19.87
C PHE A 11 9.32 27.99 19.12
N SER A 12 8.93 26.90 19.80
CA SER A 12 8.39 25.70 19.15
C SER A 12 6.87 25.77 18.90
N VAL A 13 6.15 26.68 19.56
CA VAL A 13 4.70 26.85 19.37
C VAL A 13 4.38 27.89 18.28
N SER A 14 5.31 28.82 17.99
CA SER A 14 5.10 29.89 17.00
C SER A 14 5.28 29.44 15.54
N PHE A 15 6.16 28.46 15.26
CA PHE A 15 6.27 27.91 13.90
C PHE A 15 5.10 27.00 13.50
N TYR A 16 4.54 26.24 14.46
CA TYR A 16 3.29 25.49 14.24
C TYR A 16 2.11 26.44 13.98
N SER A 17 2.05 27.57 14.70
CA SER A 17 1.01 28.58 14.53
C SER A 17 1.07 29.29 13.17
N CYS A 18 2.26 29.65 12.68
CA CYS A 18 2.40 30.33 11.40
C CYS A 18 2.12 29.40 10.20
N ALA A 19 2.54 28.13 10.28
CA ALA A 19 2.22 27.14 9.25
C ALA A 19 0.70 26.93 9.14
N VAL A 20 0.01 26.71 10.26
CA VAL A 20 -1.47 26.56 10.29
C VAL A 20 -2.19 27.81 9.77
N ARG A 21 -1.63 29.01 9.99
CA ARG A 21 -2.24 30.27 9.52
C ARG A 21 -2.14 30.45 8.00
N ASN A 22 -1.13 29.89 7.33
CA ASN A 22 -1.01 29.92 5.87
C ASN A 22 -1.92 28.89 5.17
N TYR A 23 -2.28 27.79 5.82
CA TYR A 23 -3.27 26.83 5.30
C TYR A 23 -4.71 27.36 5.36
N LEU A 24 -4.94 28.43 6.13
CA LEU A 24 -6.18 29.19 6.15
C LEU A 24 -6.10 30.30 5.08
N SER A 25 -5.88 29.95 3.81
CA SER A 25 -6.04 30.93 2.74
C SER A 25 -7.45 31.51 2.81
N SER A 26 -7.56 32.83 2.58
CA SER A 26 -8.81 33.54 2.64
C SER A 26 -9.81 32.90 1.68
N LYS A 27 -11.03 32.68 2.17
CA LYS A 27 -12.17 32.11 1.43
C LYS A 27 -12.48 32.80 0.08
N SER A 28 -11.82 33.91 -0.24
CA SER A 28 -11.98 34.70 -1.46
C SER A 28 -11.61 33.96 -2.75
N ASP A 29 -10.72 32.97 -2.67
CA ASP A 29 -10.15 32.31 -3.85
C ASP A 29 -10.77 30.91 -4.11
N LEU A 30 -11.74 30.49 -3.29
CA LEU A 30 -12.44 29.20 -3.37
C LEU A 30 -13.80 29.35 -4.08
N ASN A 31 -13.80 29.90 -5.29
CA ASN A 31 -15.03 30.13 -6.06
C ASN A 31 -14.93 29.57 -7.48
N GLU A 32 -14.52 28.31 -7.58
CA GLU A 32 -14.38 27.61 -8.84
C GLU A 32 -15.23 26.33 -8.83
N ASP A 33 -16.13 26.24 -9.82
CA ASP A 33 -16.84 25.01 -10.16
C ASP A 33 -16.21 24.42 -11.43
N ARG A 34 -15.91 23.11 -11.39
CA ARG A 34 -15.37 22.36 -12.53
C ARG A 34 -16.15 21.06 -12.70
N VAL A 35 -16.31 20.63 -13.95
CA VAL A 35 -16.85 19.30 -14.27
C VAL A 35 -15.70 18.40 -14.66
N PHE A 36 -15.51 17.33 -13.92
CA PHE A 36 -14.50 16.32 -14.19
C PHE A 36 -15.13 15.10 -14.87
N TYR A 37 -14.34 14.34 -15.63
CA TYR A 37 -14.74 13.01 -16.11
C TYR A 37 -14.09 11.95 -15.24
N GLY A 38 -14.89 11.24 -14.44
CA GLY A 38 -14.40 10.28 -13.44
C GLY A 38 -15.04 8.90 -13.58
N GLN A 39 -14.27 7.87 -13.25
CA GLN A 39 -14.74 6.49 -13.20
C GLN A 39 -15.47 6.20 -11.88
N MET A 40 -16.55 5.44 -11.98
CA MET A 40 -17.21 4.82 -10.83
C MET A 40 -17.10 3.31 -10.87
N ILE A 41 -17.17 2.70 -9.69
CA ILE A 41 -16.93 1.27 -9.46
C ILE A 41 -18.15 0.64 -8.80
N ASN A 42 -18.50 -0.57 -9.26
CA ASN A 42 -19.56 -1.39 -8.71
C ASN A 42 -18.99 -2.76 -8.32
N LYS A 43 -18.85 -3.02 -7.01
CA LYS A 43 -18.32 -4.29 -6.47
C LYS A 43 -16.96 -4.69 -7.07
N GLY A 44 -16.07 -3.71 -7.21
CA GLY A 44 -14.74 -3.90 -7.80
C GLY A 44 -14.71 -4.03 -9.32
N GLN A 45 -15.84 -3.80 -10.01
CA GLN A 45 -15.92 -3.79 -11.47
C GLN A 45 -16.22 -2.38 -11.98
N ASN A 46 -15.76 -2.07 -13.19
CA ASN A 46 -16.03 -0.78 -13.84
C ASN A 46 -17.55 -0.58 -14.01
N ALA A 47 -18.09 0.49 -13.40
CA ALA A 47 -19.50 0.87 -13.53
C ALA A 47 -19.72 1.90 -14.66
N GLY A 48 -18.65 2.48 -15.21
CA GLY A 48 -18.67 3.49 -16.26
C GLY A 48 -17.96 4.78 -15.86
N TRP A 49 -17.92 5.71 -16.81
CA TRP A 49 -17.34 7.04 -16.67
C TRP A 49 -18.43 8.11 -16.73
N PHE A 50 -18.32 9.12 -15.87
CA PHE A 50 -19.38 10.10 -15.65
C PHE A 50 -18.82 11.50 -15.53
N ASN A 51 -19.64 12.48 -15.94
CA ASN A 51 -19.41 13.87 -15.60
C ASN A 51 -19.67 14.08 -14.10
N VAL A 52 -18.68 14.58 -13.39
CA VAL A 52 -18.66 14.82 -11.95
C VAL A 52 -18.54 16.33 -11.74
N PRO A 53 -19.66 17.06 -11.61
CA PRO A 53 -19.64 18.44 -11.16
C PRO A 53 -19.06 18.50 -9.75
N ALA A 54 -18.09 19.38 -9.55
CA ALA A 54 -17.38 19.53 -8.30
C ALA A 54 -17.01 20.99 -8.03
N HIS A 55 -16.86 21.32 -6.76
CA HIS A 55 -16.53 22.67 -6.29
C HIS A 55 -15.19 22.65 -5.57
N LEU A 56 -14.37 23.67 -5.81
CA LEU A 56 -13.09 23.87 -5.13
C LEU A 56 -13.33 24.23 -3.65
N VAL A 57 -12.91 23.35 -2.74
CA VAL A 57 -13.12 23.53 -1.29
C VAL A 57 -11.84 23.81 -0.51
N ARG A 58 -10.66 23.58 -1.11
CA ARG A 58 -9.35 23.87 -0.52
C ARG A 58 -8.31 24.08 -1.61
N SER A 59 -7.39 25.00 -1.40
CA SER A 59 -6.23 25.22 -2.26
C SER A 59 -5.05 25.63 -1.39
N THR A 60 -3.87 25.08 -1.67
CA THR A 60 -2.61 25.34 -0.96
C THR A 60 -1.50 25.59 -1.98
N GLU A 61 -0.22 25.43 -1.62
CA GLU A 61 0.88 25.64 -2.56
C GLU A 61 0.87 24.60 -3.69
N HIS A 62 0.78 23.31 -3.34
CA HIS A 62 0.93 22.21 -4.30
C HIS A 62 -0.37 21.45 -4.60
N LEU A 63 -1.49 21.84 -4.01
CA LEU A 63 -2.74 21.08 -4.06
C LEU A 63 -3.98 21.95 -4.26
N ALA A 64 -4.93 21.45 -5.04
CA ALA A 64 -6.32 21.89 -5.06
C ALA A 64 -7.27 20.71 -4.76
N ILE A 65 -8.21 20.87 -3.83
CA ILE A 65 -9.20 19.85 -3.47
C ILE A 65 -10.57 20.26 -3.99
N TYR A 66 -11.14 19.45 -4.88
CA TYR A 66 -12.50 19.58 -5.37
C TYR A 66 -13.39 18.51 -4.73
N VAL A 67 -14.61 18.89 -4.37
CA VAL A 67 -15.62 17.96 -3.83
C VAL A 67 -16.80 17.89 -4.79
N GLN A 68 -17.20 16.67 -5.15
CA GLN A 68 -18.40 16.42 -5.95
C GLN A 68 -19.64 17.11 -5.33
N THR A 69 -20.37 17.87 -6.15
CA THR A 69 -21.56 18.64 -5.72
C THR A 69 -22.89 17.99 -6.09
N LYS A 70 -22.90 17.11 -7.12
CA LYS A 70 -24.08 16.32 -7.49
C LYS A 70 -23.82 14.84 -7.30
N PHE A 71 -24.58 14.24 -6.39
CA PHE A 71 -24.51 12.81 -6.08
C PHE A 71 -25.50 12.00 -6.94
N HIS A 72 -25.23 10.70 -7.11
CA HIS A 72 -26.10 9.79 -7.87
C HIS A 72 -27.54 9.77 -7.32
N LYS A 73 -28.51 9.47 -8.17
CA LYS A 73 -29.97 9.63 -7.96
C LYS A 73 -30.57 9.05 -6.65
N ASP A 74 -29.84 8.20 -5.92
CA ASP A 74 -30.30 7.55 -4.68
C ASP A 74 -29.75 8.22 -3.41
N TYR A 75 -29.25 9.45 -3.53
CA TYR A 75 -28.54 10.17 -2.48
C TYR A 75 -29.44 11.00 -1.56
N GLN A 76 -29.39 10.76 -0.25
CA GLN A 76 -30.29 11.34 0.76
C GLN A 76 -29.72 12.55 1.55
N GLY A 77 -28.63 13.18 1.12
CA GLY A 77 -28.18 14.48 1.68
C GLY A 77 -26.67 14.71 1.65
N GLU A 78 -26.22 15.96 1.46
CA GLU A 78 -24.80 16.37 1.26
C GLU A 78 -23.79 15.63 2.16
N GLN A 79 -22.78 15.00 1.56
CA GLN A 79 -21.67 14.38 2.30
C GLN A 79 -20.68 15.50 2.46
N ASN A 80 -20.93 16.30 3.48
CA ASN A 80 -20.01 17.34 3.88
C ASN A 80 -18.72 16.68 4.37
N VAL A 81 -17.64 16.87 3.61
CA VAL A 81 -16.30 16.52 4.07
C VAL A 81 -15.96 17.47 5.21
N SER A 82 -15.58 16.90 6.36
CA SER A 82 -15.29 17.71 7.54
C SER A 82 -14.12 18.64 7.28
N LEU A 83 -14.16 19.84 7.87
CA LEU A 83 -13.05 20.80 7.78
C LEU A 83 -11.75 20.19 8.31
N TYR A 84 -11.84 19.31 9.33
CA TYR A 84 -10.71 18.53 9.81
C TYR A 84 -10.08 17.69 8.71
N ALA A 85 -10.88 16.88 8.01
CA ALA A 85 -10.38 16.03 6.93
C ALA A 85 -9.76 16.86 5.80
N LEU A 86 -10.43 17.92 5.34
CA LEU A 86 -9.91 18.80 4.28
C LEU A 86 -8.57 19.43 4.67
N ASN A 87 -8.46 19.95 5.89
CA ASN A 87 -7.22 20.57 6.36
C ASN A 87 -6.10 19.54 6.50
N LYS A 88 -6.41 18.35 7.02
CA LYS A 88 -5.39 17.30 7.21
C LYS A 88 -4.88 16.77 5.88
N LEU A 89 -5.76 16.50 4.92
CA LEU A 89 -5.39 16.10 3.56
C LEU A 89 -4.45 17.11 2.92
N ALA A 90 -4.81 18.39 2.99
CA ALA A 90 -4.01 19.45 2.39
C ALA A 90 -2.65 19.64 3.09
N GLN A 91 -2.63 19.65 4.42
CA GLN A 91 -1.41 19.83 5.21
C GLN A 91 -0.42 18.69 5.02
N GLU A 92 -0.89 17.44 5.07
CA GLU A 92 0.01 16.29 4.93
C GLU A 92 0.49 16.12 3.49
N PHE A 93 -0.35 16.42 2.49
CA PHE A 93 0.09 16.40 1.10
C PHE A 93 1.24 17.38 0.85
N ASP A 94 1.07 18.65 1.21
CA ASP A 94 2.11 19.68 1.05
C ASP A 94 3.36 19.34 1.87
N TYR A 95 3.20 18.81 3.09
CA TYR A 95 4.31 18.38 3.94
C TYR A 95 5.15 17.28 3.27
N TYR A 96 4.53 16.31 2.60
CA TYR A 96 5.24 15.22 1.91
C TYR A 96 5.69 15.57 0.49
N TYR A 97 5.11 16.59 -0.15
CA TYR A 97 5.32 16.92 -1.56
C TYR A 97 6.80 17.03 -1.96
N THR A 98 7.60 17.78 -1.19
CA THR A 98 9.03 17.96 -1.46
C THR A 98 9.79 16.63 -1.37
N SER A 99 9.45 15.79 -0.39
CA SER A 99 10.10 14.47 -0.26
C SER A 99 9.72 13.55 -1.40
N MET A 100 8.43 13.52 -1.78
CA MET A 100 7.95 12.76 -2.93
C MET A 100 8.67 13.13 -4.22
N THR A 101 8.74 14.43 -4.53
CA THR A 101 9.36 14.90 -5.77
C THR A 101 10.87 14.74 -5.78
N ASN A 102 11.54 14.82 -4.63
CA ASN A 102 12.98 14.55 -4.53
C ASN A 102 13.36 13.08 -4.73
N ILE A 103 12.47 12.15 -4.37
CA ILE A 103 12.72 10.70 -4.44
C ILE A 103 12.30 10.15 -5.80
N TYR A 104 11.09 10.48 -6.27
CA TYR A 104 10.49 9.86 -7.46
C TYR A 104 10.56 10.76 -8.70
N GLY A 105 10.84 12.05 -8.51
CA GLY A 105 10.91 13.07 -9.57
C GLY A 105 9.75 14.06 -9.55
N THR A 106 9.89 15.12 -10.34
CA THR A 106 8.83 16.12 -10.55
C THR A 106 7.68 15.57 -11.40
N HIS A 107 6.48 16.14 -11.25
CA HIS A 107 5.35 15.88 -12.14
C HIS A 107 5.27 16.91 -13.28
N SER A 108 4.43 16.67 -14.28
CA SER A 108 4.07 17.66 -15.31
C SER A 108 3.09 18.72 -14.76
N ASP A 109 2.73 19.69 -15.59
CA ASP A 109 1.69 20.69 -15.26
C ASP A 109 0.86 20.93 -16.53
N ILE A 110 -0.02 19.97 -16.85
CA ILE A 110 -0.74 19.93 -18.14
C ILE A 110 -1.76 21.06 -18.23
N ASP A 111 -2.48 21.37 -17.14
CA ASP A 111 -3.45 22.47 -17.12
C ASP A 111 -2.86 23.83 -16.68
N GLY A 112 -1.56 23.88 -16.36
CA GLY A 112 -0.84 25.11 -16.04
C GLY A 112 -1.23 25.72 -14.69
N ASN A 113 -1.90 24.96 -13.82
CA ASN A 113 -2.37 25.45 -12.52
C ASN A 113 -1.28 25.35 -11.42
N GLY A 114 -0.19 24.63 -11.69
CA GLY A 114 0.95 24.45 -10.79
C GLY A 114 0.68 23.55 -9.57
N LYS A 115 -0.39 22.76 -9.57
CA LYS A 115 -0.92 21.99 -8.44
C LYS A 115 -1.40 20.61 -8.89
N ILE A 116 -1.40 19.69 -7.95
CA ILE A 116 -2.13 18.43 -8.08
C ILE A 116 -3.59 18.67 -7.70
N ILE A 117 -4.52 18.10 -8.46
CA ILE A 117 -5.95 18.13 -8.14
C ILE A 117 -6.30 16.85 -7.38
N ILE A 118 -6.88 16.97 -6.19
CA ILE A 118 -7.57 15.87 -5.53
C ILE A 118 -9.08 16.03 -5.76
N LEU A 119 -9.68 15.09 -6.48
CA LEU A 119 -11.12 15.01 -6.64
C LEU A 119 -11.72 14.04 -5.62
N LEU A 120 -12.44 14.60 -4.64
CA LEU A 120 -13.24 13.84 -3.68
C LEU A 120 -14.60 13.54 -4.29
N MET A 121 -14.83 12.27 -4.63
CA MET A 121 -16.08 11.82 -5.26
C MET A 121 -16.57 10.51 -4.67
N ASP A 122 -17.84 10.20 -4.92
CA ASP A 122 -18.39 8.88 -4.61
C ASP A 122 -17.96 7.87 -5.68
N ILE A 123 -16.82 7.21 -5.43
CA ILE A 123 -16.25 6.23 -6.37
C ILE A 123 -17.10 4.95 -6.39
N ASN A 124 -17.62 4.54 -5.23
CA ASN A 124 -18.22 3.21 -5.06
C ASN A 124 -19.75 3.28 -5.06
N VAL A 125 -20.36 2.92 -6.18
CA VAL A 125 -21.83 2.96 -6.39
C VAL A 125 -22.59 2.16 -5.32
N ASN A 126 -22.05 1.00 -4.92
CA ASN A 126 -22.63 0.14 -3.89
C ASN A 126 -21.71 0.07 -2.66
N LYS A 127 -21.91 0.98 -1.71
CA LYS A 127 -21.14 1.01 -0.46
C LYS A 127 -21.42 -0.23 0.40
N GLY A 128 -20.37 -0.84 0.95
CA GLY A 128 -20.46 -1.97 1.89
C GLY A 128 -20.62 -3.35 1.26
N ALA A 129 -20.57 -3.49 -0.06
CA ALA A 129 -20.65 -4.78 -0.75
C ALA A 129 -19.42 -5.03 -1.66
N GLY A 130 -18.73 -6.15 -1.45
CA GLY A 130 -17.60 -6.57 -2.30
C GLY A 130 -16.32 -5.74 -2.12
N SER A 131 -15.42 -5.84 -3.10
CA SER A 131 -14.19 -5.03 -3.14
C SER A 131 -14.52 -3.57 -3.40
N GLN A 132 -13.87 -2.66 -2.65
CA GLN A 132 -14.06 -1.22 -2.77
C GLN A 132 -12.75 -0.55 -3.19
N VAL A 133 -12.85 0.44 -4.07
CA VAL A 133 -11.72 1.27 -4.49
C VAL A 133 -11.62 2.47 -3.55
N LEU A 134 -10.45 2.67 -2.95
CA LEU A 134 -10.23 3.77 -2.01
C LEU A 134 -9.91 5.07 -2.76
N GLY A 135 -9.11 4.98 -3.80
CA GLY A 135 -8.70 6.07 -4.68
C GLY A 135 -8.02 5.50 -5.90
N TYR A 136 -7.72 6.34 -6.88
CA TYR A 136 -6.97 5.96 -8.08
C TYR A 136 -6.36 7.19 -8.76
N PHE A 137 -5.26 6.96 -9.47
CA PHE A 137 -4.79 7.80 -10.57
C PHE A 137 -5.20 7.18 -11.90
N ASN A 138 -5.59 8.02 -12.87
CA ASN A 138 -5.88 7.58 -14.24
C ASN A 138 -5.02 8.35 -15.26
N PRO A 139 -4.11 7.65 -15.99
CA PRO A 139 -3.24 8.28 -16.97
C PRO A 139 -3.94 9.05 -18.10
N MET A 140 -5.18 8.65 -18.46
CA MET A 140 -5.94 9.32 -19.52
C MET A 140 -6.35 10.75 -19.17
N ASP A 141 -6.32 11.12 -17.88
CA ASP A 141 -6.62 12.48 -17.47
C ASP A 141 -5.55 13.47 -17.94
N MET A 142 -4.33 13.02 -18.19
CA MET A 142 -3.23 13.91 -18.59
C MET A 142 -3.19 14.19 -20.11
N HIS A 143 -3.97 13.48 -20.94
CA HIS A 143 -3.92 13.63 -22.40
C HIS A 143 -5.22 13.31 -23.16
N GLY A 144 -6.37 13.26 -22.49
CA GLY A 144 -7.64 13.03 -23.20
C GLY A 144 -8.93 13.31 -22.44
N TYR A 145 -9.00 13.05 -21.13
CA TYR A 145 -10.24 13.26 -20.37
C TYR A 145 -10.33 14.65 -19.74
N ASN A 146 -9.51 14.90 -18.72
CA ASN A 146 -9.58 16.13 -17.93
C ASN A 146 -8.46 17.13 -18.24
N GLU A 147 -7.46 16.69 -19.01
CA GLU A 147 -6.24 17.40 -19.36
C GLU A 147 -5.52 17.99 -18.14
N GLY A 148 -5.30 17.19 -17.09
CA GLY A 148 -4.66 17.65 -15.85
C GLY A 148 -4.19 16.54 -14.90
N GLU A 149 -3.42 16.93 -13.89
CA GLU A 149 -2.85 16.07 -12.85
C GLU A 149 -3.86 15.77 -11.74
N ILE A 150 -4.71 14.75 -11.93
CA ILE A 150 -5.82 14.42 -11.02
C ILE A 150 -5.59 13.12 -10.26
N LEU A 151 -5.80 13.18 -8.96
CA LEU A 151 -5.89 12.04 -8.05
C LEU A 151 -7.33 11.93 -7.53
N TYR A 152 -7.94 10.77 -7.69
CA TYR A 152 -9.31 10.50 -7.25
C TYR A 152 -9.30 9.84 -5.89
N MET A 153 -10.18 10.28 -4.99
CA MET A 153 -10.30 9.70 -3.66
C MET A 153 -11.77 9.53 -3.28
N ASP A 154 -12.12 8.37 -2.74
CA ASP A 154 -13.45 8.08 -2.26
C ASP A 154 -13.78 9.00 -1.08
N ILE A 155 -14.82 9.81 -1.25
CA ILE A 155 -15.21 10.87 -0.32
C ILE A 155 -15.49 10.32 1.09
N SER A 156 -16.01 9.09 1.20
CA SER A 156 -16.31 8.48 2.50
C SER A 156 -15.04 8.06 3.23
N ASN A 157 -14.02 7.58 2.51
CA ASN A 157 -12.71 7.27 3.09
C ASN A 157 -11.93 8.54 3.43
N ALA A 158 -11.97 9.56 2.58
CA ALA A 158 -11.36 10.86 2.85
C ALA A 158 -11.87 11.47 4.17
N ASN A 159 -13.18 11.32 4.45
CA ASN A 159 -13.80 11.90 5.64
C ASN A 159 -13.69 11.02 6.90
N ASN A 160 -13.85 9.70 6.76
CA ASN A 160 -13.96 8.79 7.92
C ASN A 160 -12.67 8.04 8.25
N LYS A 161 -11.73 7.98 7.30
CA LYS A 161 -10.44 7.26 7.41
C LYS A 161 -9.32 8.10 6.82
N THR A 162 -9.26 9.37 7.20
CA THR A 162 -8.39 10.39 6.59
C THR A 162 -6.93 9.95 6.48
N ASP A 163 -6.38 9.25 7.48
CA ASP A 163 -4.97 8.79 7.44
C ASP A 163 -4.74 7.75 6.35
N ASN A 164 -5.69 6.84 6.15
CA ASN A 164 -5.61 5.87 5.06
C ASN A 164 -5.81 6.55 3.70
N ALA A 165 -6.64 7.59 3.64
CA ALA A 165 -6.84 8.39 2.44
C ALA A 165 -5.55 9.12 2.04
N ILE A 166 -4.83 9.71 3.01
CA ILE A 166 -3.54 10.36 2.76
C ILE A 166 -2.52 9.36 2.21
N GLY A 167 -2.43 8.17 2.83
CA GLY A 167 -1.55 7.11 2.31
C GLY A 167 -1.89 6.69 0.87
N THR A 168 -3.19 6.60 0.55
CA THR A 168 -3.66 6.30 -0.80
C THR A 168 -3.30 7.43 -1.76
N ILE A 169 -3.56 8.69 -1.42
CA ILE A 169 -3.24 9.85 -2.26
C ILE A 169 -1.74 9.92 -2.57
N ILE A 170 -0.88 9.68 -1.58
CA ILE A 170 0.57 9.70 -1.78
C ILE A 170 1.04 8.51 -2.65
N HIS A 171 0.40 7.34 -2.51
CA HIS A 171 0.60 6.19 -3.40
C HIS A 171 0.24 6.53 -4.85
N GLU A 172 -0.95 7.10 -5.07
CA GLU A 172 -1.39 7.51 -6.41
C GLU A 172 -0.55 8.66 -6.98
N PHE A 173 -0.04 9.55 -6.13
CA PHE A 173 0.88 10.62 -6.56
C PHE A 173 2.19 10.05 -7.11
N GLN A 174 2.68 8.93 -6.57
CA GLN A 174 3.83 8.23 -7.15
C GLN A 174 3.53 7.79 -8.58
N HIS A 175 2.36 7.19 -8.83
CA HIS A 175 1.97 6.75 -10.17
C HIS A 175 1.87 7.93 -11.15
N LEU A 176 1.32 9.06 -10.70
CA LEU A 176 1.22 10.28 -11.49
C LEU A 176 2.59 10.84 -11.87
N ILE A 177 3.50 10.96 -10.89
CA ILE A 177 4.92 11.29 -11.15
C ILE A 177 5.50 10.26 -12.11
N ASN A 178 5.18 8.96 -11.92
CA ASN A 178 5.71 7.90 -12.76
C ASN A 178 5.37 8.15 -14.24
N TYR A 179 4.09 8.40 -14.49
CA TYR A 179 3.51 8.60 -15.81
C TYR A 179 3.93 9.92 -16.46
N SER A 180 4.18 10.98 -15.68
CA SER A 180 4.68 12.27 -16.20
C SER A 180 5.97 12.12 -17.03
N TYR A 181 6.89 11.23 -16.61
CA TYR A 181 8.11 10.95 -17.37
C TYR A 181 7.89 10.03 -18.57
N VAL A 182 6.85 9.17 -18.52
CA VAL A 182 6.46 8.34 -19.66
C VAL A 182 5.91 9.23 -20.77
N MET A 183 5.01 10.14 -20.41
CA MET A 183 4.41 11.10 -21.36
C MET A 183 5.45 12.03 -22.01
N SER A 184 6.43 12.51 -21.26
CA SER A 184 7.50 13.35 -21.81
C SER A 184 8.53 12.58 -22.64
N GLY A 185 8.45 11.24 -22.69
CA GLY A 185 9.44 10.38 -23.34
C GLY A 185 10.76 10.26 -22.59
N ALA A 186 10.85 10.75 -21.36
CA ALA A 186 12.04 10.69 -20.53
C ALA A 186 12.33 9.28 -19.98
N ARG A 187 11.32 8.39 -19.95
CA ARG A 187 11.47 6.95 -19.69
C ARG A 187 10.41 6.10 -20.41
N ASN A 188 10.71 4.82 -20.55
CA ASN A 188 9.71 3.82 -20.89
C ASN A 188 8.76 3.57 -19.71
N GLU A 189 7.55 3.11 -20.00
CA GLU A 189 6.61 2.62 -18.99
C GLU A 189 7.26 1.49 -18.16
N MET A 190 7.06 1.55 -16.84
CA MET A 190 7.53 0.51 -15.93
C MET A 190 6.57 -0.68 -16.00
N ASP A 191 7.12 -1.88 -15.86
CA ASP A 191 6.35 -3.08 -15.56
C ASP A 191 5.48 -2.82 -14.32
N SER A 192 4.24 -3.30 -14.36
CA SER A 192 3.24 -3.04 -13.31
C SER A 192 3.76 -3.38 -11.91
N TRP A 193 4.57 -4.44 -11.78
CA TRP A 193 5.13 -4.81 -10.48
C TRP A 193 6.08 -3.77 -9.91
N LEU A 194 6.92 -3.14 -10.73
CA LEU A 194 7.89 -2.14 -10.26
C LEU A 194 7.17 -0.84 -9.96
N ASN A 195 6.20 -0.47 -10.82
CA ASN A 195 5.37 0.71 -10.61
C ASN A 195 4.64 0.62 -9.25
N GLU A 196 3.96 -0.48 -8.98
CA GLU A 196 3.27 -0.71 -7.70
C GLU A 196 4.23 -0.86 -6.51
N ALA A 197 5.40 -1.49 -6.69
CA ALA A 197 6.39 -1.61 -5.62
C ALA A 197 6.94 -0.24 -5.21
N LEU A 198 7.21 0.65 -6.17
CA LEU A 198 7.61 2.04 -5.86
C LEU A 198 6.46 2.81 -5.19
N SER A 199 5.21 2.62 -5.60
CA SER A 199 4.08 3.23 -4.89
C SER A 199 3.92 2.71 -3.46
N GLU A 200 4.07 1.39 -3.22
CA GLU A 200 4.08 0.82 -1.87
C GLU A 200 5.24 1.36 -1.01
N SER A 201 6.37 1.73 -1.64
CA SER A 201 7.49 2.38 -0.94
C SER A 201 7.14 3.75 -0.36
N THR A 202 6.12 4.44 -0.91
CA THR A 202 5.60 5.67 -0.31
C THR A 202 4.94 5.43 1.04
N SER A 203 4.22 4.32 1.20
CA SER A 203 3.58 3.96 2.47
C SER A 203 4.64 3.69 3.56
N ILE A 204 5.76 3.07 3.19
CA ILE A 204 6.88 2.84 4.11
C ILE A 204 7.47 4.15 4.63
N LEU A 205 7.57 5.17 3.78
CA LEU A 205 8.16 6.46 4.12
C LEU A 205 7.18 7.41 4.83
N PHE A 206 5.92 7.41 4.42
CA PHE A 206 4.98 8.49 4.74
C PHE A 206 3.68 8.01 5.41
N ASN A 207 3.41 6.70 5.43
CA ASN A 207 2.19 6.16 6.04
C ASN A 207 2.42 4.84 6.81
N LYS A 208 2.85 5.00 8.07
CA LYS A 208 3.14 3.88 8.97
C LYS A 208 1.96 2.90 9.10
N ALA A 209 0.72 3.39 9.17
CA ALA A 209 -0.45 2.55 9.34
C ALA A 209 -0.65 1.60 8.15
N THR A 210 -0.54 2.11 6.93
CA THR A 210 -0.60 1.29 5.70
C THR A 210 0.54 0.28 5.67
N ALA A 211 1.78 0.71 5.92
CA ALA A 211 2.94 -0.20 5.94
C ALA A 211 2.77 -1.34 6.97
N GLU A 212 2.22 -1.04 8.15
CA GLU A 212 1.95 -2.06 9.18
C GLU A 212 0.79 -2.99 8.83
N SER A 213 -0.23 -2.50 8.11
CA SER A 213 -1.30 -3.33 7.56
C SER A 213 -0.76 -4.33 6.53
N ARG A 214 0.13 -3.88 5.64
CA ARG A 214 0.78 -4.73 4.63
C ARG A 214 1.62 -5.84 5.26
N ILE A 215 2.33 -5.55 6.35
CA ILE A 215 3.03 -6.60 7.12
C ILE A 215 2.03 -7.58 7.76
N SER A 216 0.90 -7.10 8.27
CA SER A 216 -0.17 -7.98 8.81
C SER A 216 -0.76 -8.90 7.74
N GLU A 217 -0.95 -8.38 6.53
CA GLU A 217 -1.39 -9.15 5.36
C GLU A 217 -0.34 -10.18 4.94
N PHE A 218 0.93 -9.77 4.83
CA PHE A 218 2.06 -10.67 4.54
C PHE A 218 2.16 -11.81 5.57
N ASN A 219 1.95 -11.53 6.85
CA ASN A 219 2.00 -12.55 7.90
C ASN A 219 0.84 -13.58 7.83
N LYS A 220 -0.18 -13.34 6.99
CA LYS A 220 -1.31 -14.27 6.79
C LYS A 220 -1.15 -15.16 5.56
N ILE A 221 -0.18 -14.85 4.70
CA ILE A 221 0.06 -15.58 3.45
C ILE A 221 1.18 -16.62 3.60
N ASN A 222 1.18 -17.63 2.74
CA ASN A 222 2.27 -18.61 2.60
C ASN A 222 2.79 -18.75 1.17
N TYR A 223 2.30 -17.89 0.27
CA TYR A 223 2.70 -17.74 -1.12
C TYR A 223 3.07 -16.27 -1.34
N TYR A 224 4.33 -16.00 -1.71
CA TYR A 224 4.86 -14.65 -1.84
C TYR A 224 5.20 -14.38 -3.29
N CYS A 225 4.57 -13.37 -3.88
CA CYS A 225 4.83 -12.99 -5.26
C CYS A 225 4.38 -11.55 -5.44
N PHE A 226 5.30 -10.66 -5.80
CA PHE A 226 4.99 -9.31 -6.24
C PHE A 226 5.20 -9.13 -7.75
N TYR A 227 5.83 -10.09 -8.42
CA TYR A 227 6.31 -9.94 -9.81
C TYR A 227 5.19 -10.19 -10.83
N THR A 228 4.42 -11.26 -10.66
CA THR A 228 3.27 -11.59 -11.53
C THR A 228 1.98 -11.11 -10.87
N TRP A 229 1.20 -10.25 -11.52
CA TRP A 229 -0.05 -9.68 -10.95
C TRP A 229 -1.32 -10.41 -11.40
N ASP A 230 -1.30 -11.06 -12.56
CA ASP A 230 -2.40 -11.90 -13.06
C ASP A 230 -2.35 -13.34 -12.49
N ILE A 231 -2.21 -13.45 -11.16
CA ILE A 231 -2.18 -14.76 -10.50
C ILE A 231 -3.62 -15.28 -10.36
N PRO A 232 -3.92 -16.51 -10.79
CA PRO A 232 -5.23 -17.10 -10.60
C PRO A 232 -5.66 -17.15 -9.14
N THR A 233 -6.94 -16.87 -8.90
CA THR A 233 -7.52 -16.83 -7.56
C THR A 233 -7.63 -18.21 -6.90
N ASN A 234 -7.50 -19.30 -7.67
CA ASN A 234 -7.55 -20.67 -7.17
C ASN A 234 -6.23 -21.15 -6.53
N ILE A 235 -5.18 -20.33 -6.50
CA ILE A 235 -4.00 -20.65 -5.69
C ILE A 235 -4.38 -20.57 -4.22
N SER A 236 -4.21 -21.69 -3.50
CA SER A 236 -4.46 -21.75 -2.06
C SER A 236 -3.37 -20.98 -1.32
N ASN A 237 -3.81 -19.99 -0.56
CA ASN A 237 -2.99 -19.19 0.32
C ASN A 237 -3.50 -19.38 1.75
N ASN A 238 -2.81 -20.24 2.51
CA ASN A 238 -3.20 -20.64 3.87
C ASN A 238 -4.68 -21.09 3.98
N GLY A 239 -5.18 -21.82 2.97
CA GLY A 239 -6.55 -22.33 2.93
C GLY A 239 -7.61 -21.32 2.43
N LYS A 240 -7.19 -20.19 1.86
CA LYS A 240 -8.06 -19.21 1.20
C LYS A 240 -7.65 -19.02 -0.26
N ASN A 241 -8.62 -18.67 -1.10
CA ASN A 241 -8.36 -18.26 -2.48
C ASN A 241 -7.48 -16.99 -2.49
N ASN A 242 -6.46 -16.98 -3.33
CA ASN A 242 -5.55 -15.85 -3.47
C ASN A 242 -6.27 -14.65 -4.08
N THR A 243 -6.32 -13.52 -3.38
CA THR A 243 -6.80 -12.27 -4.00
C THR A 243 -5.76 -11.16 -4.03
N HIS A 244 -4.75 -11.14 -3.14
CA HIS A 244 -3.83 -9.99 -3.03
C HIS A 244 -2.45 -10.36 -2.43
N VAL A 245 -1.75 -11.39 -2.90
CA VAL A 245 -0.36 -11.66 -2.43
C VAL A 245 0.64 -10.60 -2.88
N ASN A 246 0.33 -9.87 -3.97
CA ASN A 246 1.22 -8.90 -4.61
C ASN A 246 1.58 -7.73 -3.73
N TYR A 247 0.59 -6.92 -3.33
CA TYR A 247 0.79 -5.76 -2.48
C TYR A 247 1.57 -6.05 -1.19
N PRO A 248 1.17 -7.00 -0.33
CA PRO A 248 1.94 -7.31 0.88
C PRO A 248 3.36 -7.81 0.57
N SER A 249 3.55 -8.59 -0.51
CA SER A 249 4.89 -9.03 -0.93
C SER A 249 5.75 -7.86 -1.39
N ALA A 250 5.20 -6.95 -2.20
CA ALA A 250 5.89 -5.77 -2.73
C ALA A 250 6.28 -4.83 -1.58
N SER A 251 5.33 -4.53 -0.69
CA SER A 251 5.53 -3.67 0.46
C SER A 251 6.62 -4.22 1.39
N VAL A 252 6.56 -5.51 1.76
CA VAL A 252 7.59 -6.11 2.64
C VAL A 252 8.95 -6.19 1.94
N PHE A 253 9.00 -6.47 0.63
CA PHE A 253 10.26 -6.45 -0.11
C PHE A 253 10.88 -5.05 -0.16
N MET A 254 10.10 -4.01 -0.46
CA MET A 254 10.58 -2.63 -0.53
C MET A 254 10.99 -2.10 0.86
N HIS A 255 10.29 -2.52 1.92
CA HIS A 255 10.69 -2.18 3.28
C HIS A 255 12.01 -2.86 3.64
N TRP A 256 12.22 -4.10 3.22
CA TRP A 256 13.49 -4.78 3.42
C TRP A 256 14.64 -4.05 2.73
N LEU A 257 14.46 -3.64 1.46
CA LEU A 257 15.44 -2.81 0.73
C LEU A 257 15.74 -1.49 1.48
N TYR A 258 14.72 -0.81 1.98
CA TYR A 258 14.89 0.38 2.82
C TYR A 258 15.72 0.10 4.07
N LYS A 259 15.42 -0.99 4.78
CA LYS A 259 16.16 -1.42 5.96
C LYS A 259 17.63 -1.71 5.66
N ILE A 260 17.93 -2.53 4.65
CA ILE A 260 19.32 -2.87 4.32
C ILE A 260 20.08 -1.67 3.73
N GLY A 261 19.37 -0.74 3.09
CA GLY A 261 19.87 0.58 2.68
C GLY A 261 20.12 1.56 3.84
N GLY A 262 19.99 1.13 5.09
CA GLY A 262 20.22 1.95 6.27
C GLY A 262 19.08 2.93 6.59
N TYR A 263 17.85 2.60 6.19
CA TYR A 263 16.66 3.45 6.32
C TYR A 263 16.84 4.82 5.67
N LYS A 264 17.46 4.82 4.48
CA LYS A 264 17.61 6.02 3.65
C LYS A 264 16.74 5.91 2.40
N PRO A 265 16.03 6.97 2.00
CA PRO A 265 15.16 6.94 0.82
C PRO A 265 15.95 6.85 -0.49
N ASP A 266 17.28 7.02 -0.46
CA ASP A 266 18.17 6.92 -1.62
C ASP A 266 17.98 5.61 -2.39
N ILE A 267 17.67 4.49 -1.72
CA ILE A 267 17.42 3.22 -2.42
C ILE A 267 16.24 3.31 -3.39
N PHE A 268 15.15 3.99 -3.01
CA PHE A 268 13.98 4.17 -3.88
C PHE A 268 14.26 5.19 -4.99
N LYS A 269 15.04 6.23 -4.68
CA LYS A 269 15.50 7.20 -5.67
C LYS A 269 16.38 6.55 -6.72
N ASP A 270 17.34 5.73 -6.32
CA ASP A 270 18.22 4.99 -7.22
C ASP A 270 17.42 4.08 -8.17
N ILE A 271 16.36 3.43 -7.66
CA ILE A 271 15.45 2.61 -8.48
C ILE A 271 14.66 3.47 -9.45
N ALA A 272 14.02 4.54 -8.97
CA ALA A 272 13.13 5.40 -9.76
C ALA A 272 13.85 6.10 -10.93
N PHE A 273 15.12 6.47 -10.73
CA PHE A 273 15.96 7.14 -11.72
C PHE A 273 16.91 6.21 -12.49
N SER A 274 16.89 4.91 -12.20
CA SER A 274 17.76 3.95 -12.87
C SER A 274 17.56 3.95 -14.39
N LYS A 275 18.68 3.84 -15.12
CA LYS A 275 18.72 3.73 -16.58
C LYS A 275 18.95 2.30 -17.07
N GLU A 276 18.97 1.34 -16.16
CA GLU A 276 19.11 -0.07 -16.51
C GLU A 276 17.97 -0.56 -17.39
N LEU A 277 18.29 -1.48 -18.30
CA LEU A 277 17.31 -2.16 -19.14
C LEU A 277 16.69 -3.33 -18.37
N GLY A 278 15.36 -3.36 -18.30
CA GLY A 278 14.60 -4.34 -17.54
C GLY A 278 14.43 -3.91 -16.07
N ASP A 279 13.20 -3.99 -15.58
CA ASP A 279 12.85 -3.40 -14.29
C ASP A 279 13.48 -4.12 -13.09
N TYR A 280 13.77 -5.42 -13.20
CA TYR A 280 14.47 -6.14 -12.14
C TYR A 280 15.94 -5.69 -12.05
N ASN A 281 16.58 -5.30 -13.16
CA ASN A 281 17.95 -4.77 -13.15
C ASN A 281 18.02 -3.40 -12.49
N LYS A 282 16.96 -2.59 -12.60
CA LYS A 282 16.87 -1.31 -11.88
C LYS A 282 16.93 -1.52 -10.36
N VAL A 283 16.21 -2.53 -9.86
CA VAL A 283 16.24 -2.89 -8.44
C VAL A 283 17.56 -3.53 -8.03
N LEU A 284 18.07 -4.49 -8.83
CA LEU A 284 19.33 -5.17 -8.54
C LEU A 284 20.51 -4.19 -8.49
N SER A 285 20.62 -3.30 -9.46
CA SER A 285 21.68 -2.28 -9.52
C SER A 285 21.60 -1.30 -8.34
N ALA A 286 20.40 -0.93 -7.89
CA ALA A 286 20.23 -0.10 -6.70
C ALA A 286 20.66 -0.85 -5.42
N ALA A 287 20.28 -2.12 -5.28
CA ALA A 287 20.71 -2.96 -4.15
C ALA A 287 22.24 -3.15 -4.10
N GLN A 288 22.90 -3.26 -5.25
CA GLN A 288 24.36 -3.40 -5.36
C GLN A 288 25.14 -2.15 -4.88
N LYS A 289 24.49 -0.98 -4.82
CA LYS A 289 25.11 0.25 -4.28
C LYS A 289 25.08 0.32 -2.75
N ILE A 290 24.35 -0.58 -2.08
CA ILE A 290 24.21 -0.57 -0.63
C ILE A 290 25.54 -0.93 0.03
N SER A 291 26.10 0.01 0.79
CA SER A 291 27.37 -0.19 1.49
C SER A 291 27.32 -1.37 2.45
N GLY A 292 28.25 -2.32 2.30
CA GLY A 292 28.35 -3.50 3.16
C GLY A 292 27.38 -4.63 2.82
N TYR A 293 26.59 -4.48 1.75
CA TYR A 293 25.75 -5.54 1.20
C TYR A 293 26.28 -5.92 -0.20
N SER A 294 26.20 -7.21 -0.55
CA SER A 294 26.69 -7.70 -1.84
C SER A 294 25.71 -8.73 -2.38
N VAL A 295 25.32 -8.54 -3.64
CA VAL A 295 24.42 -9.42 -4.37
C VAL A 295 24.78 -9.39 -5.85
N SER A 296 24.79 -10.56 -6.50
CA SER A 296 25.23 -10.69 -7.89
C SER A 296 24.09 -10.99 -8.87
N SER A 297 22.91 -11.37 -8.37
CA SER A 297 21.79 -11.78 -9.22
C SER A 297 20.44 -11.47 -8.58
N TRP A 298 19.41 -11.42 -9.42
CA TRP A 298 18.03 -11.17 -9.01
C TRP A 298 17.49 -12.26 -8.07
N ASP A 299 17.73 -13.53 -8.38
CA ASP A 299 17.36 -14.65 -7.51
C ASP A 299 18.13 -14.64 -6.19
N GLY A 300 19.39 -14.23 -6.20
CA GLY A 300 20.17 -13.97 -4.98
C GLY A 300 19.51 -12.92 -4.09
N LEU A 301 19.09 -11.79 -4.67
CA LEU A 301 18.42 -10.71 -3.94
C LEU A 301 17.10 -11.18 -3.30
N LEU A 302 16.30 -11.94 -4.05
CA LEU A 302 15.04 -12.51 -3.56
C LEU A 302 15.28 -13.54 -2.44
N PHE A 303 16.34 -14.36 -2.56
CA PHE A 303 16.72 -15.29 -1.50
C PHE A 303 17.22 -14.58 -0.25
N ASP A 304 18.01 -13.52 -0.37
CA ASP A 304 18.49 -12.76 0.78
C ASP A 304 17.34 -12.13 1.55
N TRP A 305 16.38 -11.52 0.83
CA TRP A 305 15.16 -10.99 1.42
C TRP A 305 14.42 -12.04 2.24
N MET A 306 14.05 -13.17 1.61
CA MET A 306 13.26 -14.19 2.28
C MET A 306 14.06 -14.92 3.38
N SER A 307 15.38 -15.05 3.22
CA SER A 307 16.25 -15.60 4.25
C SER A 307 16.26 -14.72 5.50
N GLU A 308 16.26 -13.39 5.33
CA GLU A 308 16.09 -12.47 6.45
C GLU A 308 14.72 -12.65 7.12
N ILE A 309 13.63 -12.75 6.35
CA ILE A 309 12.30 -12.99 6.95
C ILE A 309 12.27 -14.28 7.78
N VAL A 310 12.87 -15.36 7.27
CA VAL A 310 12.90 -16.68 7.94
C VAL A 310 13.79 -16.69 9.20
N THR A 311 14.87 -15.93 9.22
CA THR A 311 15.88 -15.96 10.31
C THR A 311 15.73 -14.83 11.31
N ASN A 312 15.46 -13.63 10.81
CA ASN A 312 15.67 -12.36 11.47
C ASN A 312 14.52 -11.37 11.25
N GLY A 313 13.34 -11.83 10.82
CA GLY A 313 12.14 -10.99 10.70
C GLY A 313 11.80 -10.25 12.01
N SER A 314 12.23 -10.80 13.15
CA SER A 314 12.07 -10.15 14.45
C SER A 314 12.92 -8.89 14.67
N ASN A 315 13.92 -8.62 13.82
CA ASN A 315 14.87 -7.51 13.96
C ASN A 315 14.40 -6.23 13.23
N TRP A 316 13.17 -6.21 12.76
CA TRP A 316 12.56 -5.04 12.13
C TRP A 316 12.09 -4.04 13.19
N ASN A 317 12.27 -2.75 12.90
CA ASN A 317 11.90 -1.64 13.79
C ASN A 317 10.39 -1.30 13.75
N THR A 318 9.60 -2.07 13.01
CA THR A 318 8.15 -1.91 12.89
C THR A 318 7.41 -2.55 14.07
N THR A 319 6.19 -2.06 14.36
CA THR A 319 5.35 -2.66 15.41
C THR A 319 4.97 -4.09 15.05
N ASN A 320 4.49 -4.29 13.82
CA ASN A 320 4.31 -5.61 13.24
C ASN A 320 5.61 -6.07 12.58
N LYS A 321 6.12 -7.22 12.97
CA LYS A 321 7.35 -7.79 12.43
C LYS A 321 7.00 -8.80 11.33
N PRO A 322 7.62 -8.74 10.14
CA PRO A 322 7.34 -9.70 9.09
C PRO A 322 7.82 -11.09 9.49
N THR A 323 7.03 -12.09 9.12
CA THR A 323 7.24 -13.51 9.39
C THR A 323 6.78 -14.29 8.18
N ASN A 324 7.22 -15.53 8.05
CA ASN A 324 6.76 -16.42 7.00
C ASN A 324 5.85 -17.53 7.55
N ASN A 325 4.82 -17.88 6.79
CA ASN A 325 4.14 -19.17 6.92
C ASN A 325 4.73 -20.17 5.93
N CYS A 326 4.72 -21.44 6.31
CA CYS A 326 5.19 -22.52 5.45
C CYS A 326 4.05 -23.05 4.56
N ALA A 327 4.38 -23.35 3.30
CA ALA A 327 3.50 -23.99 2.33
C ALA A 327 3.54 -25.52 2.45
N SER A 328 2.46 -26.18 2.03
CA SER A 328 2.32 -27.64 2.03
C SER A 328 1.41 -28.08 0.89
N GLY A 329 1.66 -29.25 0.32
CA GLY A 329 0.93 -29.81 -0.81
C GLY A 329 1.50 -29.35 -2.16
N ASP A 330 0.67 -29.42 -3.18
CA ASP A 330 1.02 -29.00 -4.54
C ASP A 330 0.77 -27.51 -4.72
N VAL A 331 1.78 -26.80 -5.21
CA VAL A 331 1.76 -25.35 -5.40
C VAL A 331 2.16 -25.02 -6.84
N SER A 332 1.44 -24.12 -7.48
CA SER A 332 1.77 -23.60 -8.82
C SER A 332 2.52 -22.28 -8.67
N LEU A 333 3.83 -22.27 -8.87
CA LEU A 333 4.69 -21.09 -8.74
C LEU A 333 4.74 -20.32 -10.06
N TYR A 334 4.16 -19.12 -10.09
CA TYR A 334 4.25 -18.18 -11.21
C TYR A 334 5.64 -17.50 -11.25
N PRO A 335 6.02 -16.85 -12.36
CA PRO A 335 7.27 -16.10 -12.44
C PRO A 335 7.47 -15.14 -11.26
N GLY A 336 8.65 -15.21 -10.62
CA GLY A 336 9.00 -14.46 -9.42
C GLY A 336 8.29 -14.90 -8.13
N ALA A 337 7.43 -15.93 -8.16
CA ALA A 337 6.77 -16.43 -6.97
C ALA A 337 7.68 -17.33 -6.14
N MET A 338 7.54 -17.24 -4.82
CA MET A 338 8.27 -18.06 -3.86
C MET A 338 7.38 -18.57 -2.74
N ILE A 339 7.81 -19.67 -2.14
CA ILE A 339 7.24 -20.26 -0.93
C ILE A 339 8.36 -20.65 0.03
N VAL A 340 8.00 -20.85 1.29
CA VAL A 340 8.89 -21.46 2.30
C VAL A 340 8.27 -22.78 2.74
N CYS A 341 9.06 -23.84 2.89
CA CYS A 341 8.57 -25.14 3.36
C CYS A 341 9.63 -25.87 4.22
N ASP A 342 9.25 -26.98 4.86
CA ASP A 342 10.23 -27.83 5.54
C ASP A 342 10.99 -28.69 4.53
N ASN A 343 10.25 -29.34 3.61
CA ASN A 343 10.82 -30.19 2.59
C ASN A 343 10.25 -29.87 1.21
N TYR A 344 11.14 -29.85 0.22
CA TYR A 344 10.83 -29.79 -1.21
C TYR A 344 11.20 -31.14 -1.83
N THR A 345 10.25 -31.78 -2.52
CA THR A 345 10.40 -33.19 -2.93
C THR A 345 10.75 -33.32 -4.42
N ASN A 346 10.05 -32.60 -5.31
CA ASN A 346 10.49 -32.15 -6.64
C ASN A 346 9.31 -31.50 -7.38
N GLY A 347 9.60 -30.62 -8.34
CA GLY A 347 8.68 -30.13 -9.38
C GLY A 347 9.45 -30.04 -10.69
N ALA A 348 8.78 -30.17 -11.84
CA ALA A 348 9.42 -30.28 -13.15
C ALA A 348 10.56 -29.25 -13.36
N SER A 349 11.74 -29.73 -13.75
CA SER A 349 12.96 -28.93 -13.90
C SER A 349 12.82 -27.90 -15.02
N GLY A 350 12.40 -26.70 -14.63
CA GLY A 350 12.39 -25.49 -15.43
C GLY A 350 12.18 -24.33 -14.48
N ASN A 351 13.17 -23.44 -14.36
CA ASN A 351 13.15 -22.22 -13.54
C ASN A 351 12.95 -22.35 -12.02
N ILE A 352 12.87 -23.54 -11.42
CA ILE A 352 12.85 -23.67 -9.95
C ILE A 352 14.27 -23.68 -9.38
N VAL A 353 14.52 -22.78 -8.43
CA VAL A 353 15.74 -22.72 -7.62
C VAL A 353 15.38 -22.76 -6.14
N THR A 354 16.31 -23.22 -5.30
CA THR A 354 16.06 -23.35 -3.85
C THR A 354 17.21 -22.81 -3.02
N ASN A 355 16.90 -22.33 -1.83
CA ASN A 355 17.87 -21.96 -0.80
C ASN A 355 17.45 -22.58 0.55
N LYS A 356 18.39 -23.14 1.31
CA LYS A 356 18.13 -23.71 2.63
C LYS A 356 18.61 -22.78 3.72
N VAL A 357 17.72 -22.45 4.65
CA VAL A 357 18.01 -21.52 5.75
C VAL A 357 17.19 -21.88 6.99
N ASN A 358 17.85 -21.94 8.15
CA ASN A 358 17.22 -22.23 9.45
C ASN A 358 16.30 -23.46 9.46
N GLY A 359 16.74 -24.55 8.82
CA GLY A 359 15.96 -25.80 8.70
C GLY A 359 14.72 -25.71 7.79
N LYS A 360 14.58 -24.62 7.02
CA LYS A 360 13.55 -24.43 5.98
C LYS A 360 14.18 -24.43 4.60
N THR A 361 13.36 -24.68 3.60
CA THR A 361 13.67 -24.54 2.17
C THR A 361 12.83 -23.41 1.59
N ILE A 362 13.48 -22.40 1.03
CA ILE A 362 12.86 -21.39 0.18
C ILE A 362 12.85 -21.96 -1.25
N VAL A 363 11.70 -21.99 -1.90
CA VAL A 363 11.54 -22.45 -3.28
C VAL A 363 11.07 -21.25 -4.10
N LEU A 364 11.83 -20.89 -5.14
CA LEU A 364 11.60 -19.73 -5.99
C LEU A 364 11.48 -20.19 -7.44
N ASN A 365 10.47 -19.68 -8.16
CA ASN A 365 10.47 -19.69 -9.62
C ASN A 365 11.21 -18.44 -10.12
N LYS A 366 12.43 -18.62 -10.65
CA LYS A 366 13.30 -17.54 -11.15
C LYS A 366 12.93 -17.05 -12.55
N ASP A 367 11.84 -17.53 -13.13
CA ASP A 367 11.32 -16.99 -14.38
C ASP A 367 10.98 -15.50 -14.22
N THR A 368 11.26 -14.72 -15.25
CA THR A 368 11.04 -13.27 -15.32
C THR A 368 10.01 -12.88 -16.40
N THR A 369 9.36 -13.87 -17.01
CA THR A 369 8.28 -13.66 -17.99
C THR A 369 7.07 -13.01 -17.34
N LEU A 370 6.56 -11.93 -17.94
CA LEU A 370 5.42 -11.15 -17.44
C LEU A 370 4.18 -11.25 -18.34
N GLY A 371 3.02 -10.86 -17.79
CA GLY A 371 1.76 -10.74 -18.52
C GLY A 371 1.18 -12.08 -19.01
N LYS A 372 0.46 -12.04 -20.13
CA LYS A 372 -0.27 -13.20 -20.70
C LYS A 372 0.61 -14.41 -21.05
N GLY A 373 1.93 -14.24 -21.13
CA GLY A 373 2.89 -15.33 -21.36
C GLY A 373 3.38 -16.03 -20.09
N ALA A 374 3.05 -15.51 -18.89
CA ALA A 374 3.51 -16.06 -17.63
C ALA A 374 2.83 -17.41 -17.32
N THR A 375 3.61 -18.48 -17.33
CA THR A 375 3.14 -19.83 -16.96
C THR A 375 3.71 -20.26 -15.61
N SER A 376 2.90 -20.99 -14.82
CA SER A 376 3.34 -21.51 -13.53
C SER A 376 4.06 -22.86 -13.64
N VAL A 377 4.97 -23.11 -12.71
CA VAL A 377 5.65 -24.40 -12.52
C VAL A 377 5.10 -25.06 -11.27
N LYS A 378 4.64 -26.31 -11.40
CA LYS A 378 4.10 -27.08 -10.27
C LYS A 378 5.22 -27.66 -9.42
N VAL A 379 5.12 -27.49 -8.11
CA VAL A 379 6.02 -28.05 -7.10
C VAL A 379 5.24 -28.75 -6.02
N SER A 380 5.81 -29.82 -5.45
CA SER A 380 5.26 -30.51 -4.28
C SER A 380 6.14 -30.27 -3.06
N VAL A 381 5.52 -29.80 -1.98
CA VAL A 381 6.21 -29.43 -0.73
C VAL A 381 5.50 -30.01 0.50
N SER A 382 6.23 -30.21 1.59
CA SER A 382 5.66 -30.59 2.88
C SER A 382 6.18 -29.71 4.01
N SER A 383 5.29 -29.41 4.95
CA SER A 383 5.60 -28.66 6.17
C SER A 383 4.81 -29.22 7.33
N GLN A 384 5.44 -29.33 8.49
CA GLN A 384 4.77 -29.68 9.73
C GLN A 384 3.83 -28.52 10.12
N ALA A 385 2.56 -28.84 10.38
CA ALA A 385 1.63 -27.85 10.91
C ALA A 385 2.22 -27.26 12.20
N SER A 386 2.37 -25.94 12.26
CA SER A 386 2.88 -25.28 13.47
C SER A 386 2.05 -25.74 14.68
N SER A 387 2.72 -26.03 15.80
CA SER A 387 2.06 -26.45 17.04
C SER A 387 0.97 -25.47 17.50
N LYS A 388 1.07 -24.18 17.12
CA LYS A 388 0.04 -23.15 17.34
C LYS A 388 -1.30 -23.44 16.63
N ALA A 389 -1.28 -24.10 15.47
CA ALA A 389 -2.51 -24.52 14.78
C ALA A 389 -3.15 -25.75 15.46
N ARG A 390 -2.34 -26.65 16.06
CA ARG A 390 -2.85 -27.75 16.89
C ARG A 390 -3.54 -27.24 18.14
N THR A 391 -2.98 -26.23 18.83
CA THR A 391 -3.59 -25.68 20.05
C THR A 391 -4.94 -25.02 19.79
N ARG A 392 -5.12 -24.32 18.65
CA ARG A 392 -6.45 -23.78 18.28
C ARG A 392 -7.45 -24.87 17.87
N ARG A 393 -7.01 -25.93 17.17
CA ARG A 393 -7.90 -27.06 16.84
C ARG A 393 -8.25 -27.92 18.04
N SER A 394 -7.36 -28.06 19.03
CA SER A 394 -7.66 -28.76 20.29
C SER A 394 -8.51 -27.91 21.22
N ALA A 395 -8.35 -26.58 21.23
CA ALA A 395 -9.25 -25.68 21.97
C ALA A 395 -10.67 -25.70 21.38
N ILE A 396 -10.82 -25.75 20.06
CA ILE A 396 -12.14 -25.82 19.41
C ILE A 396 -12.77 -27.23 19.51
N ARG A 397 -11.99 -28.29 19.78
CA ARG A 397 -12.53 -29.67 19.90
C ARG A 397 -12.98 -30.06 21.31
N ASN A 398 -12.75 -29.25 22.33
CA ASN A 398 -13.15 -29.57 23.70
C ASN A 398 -14.27 -28.70 24.29
N ASP A 399 -14.73 -27.65 23.60
CA ASP A 399 -15.78 -26.76 24.14
C ASP A 399 -17.20 -27.08 23.67
N ASN A 400 -17.43 -28.20 22.96
CA ASN A 400 -18.78 -28.59 22.53
C ASN A 400 -19.55 -29.43 23.57
N ASN A 401 -19.10 -29.48 24.82
CA ASN A 401 -19.76 -30.26 25.88
C ASN A 401 -19.80 -29.55 27.25
N GLU A 402 -19.89 -28.23 27.28
CA GLU A 402 -20.37 -27.53 28.49
C GLU A 402 -21.65 -26.77 28.15
N GLU A 403 -22.73 -27.22 28.79
CA GLU A 403 -24.00 -26.51 28.85
C GLU A 403 -23.74 -25.04 29.21
N ASN A 404 -24.32 -24.16 28.41
CA ASN A 404 -24.35 -22.73 28.63
C ASN A 404 -24.95 -22.43 30.02
N ARG A 405 -24.11 -22.21 31.04
CA ARG A 405 -24.54 -21.61 32.30
C ARG A 405 -24.62 -20.11 32.09
N ASP A 406 -25.77 -19.65 31.60
CA ASP A 406 -26.16 -18.26 31.68
C ASP A 406 -26.15 -17.84 33.16
N ILE A 407 -25.17 -17.02 33.56
CA ILE A 407 -25.17 -16.37 34.87
C ILE A 407 -26.20 -15.24 34.80
N ASN A 408 -27.45 -15.54 35.14
CA ASN A 408 -28.48 -14.55 35.37
C ASN A 408 -28.13 -13.75 36.64
N ILE A 409 -27.54 -12.57 36.48
CA ILE A 409 -27.38 -11.61 37.57
C ILE A 409 -28.77 -11.00 37.86
N LEU A 410 -29.45 -11.51 38.88
CA LEU A 410 -30.70 -10.93 39.38
C LEU A 410 -30.38 -9.75 40.32
N LEU A 411 -30.66 -8.54 39.84
CA LEU A 411 -30.61 -7.31 40.63
C LEU A 411 -31.93 -7.14 41.41
N ASP A 412 -31.85 -6.68 42.66
CA ASP A 412 -33.04 -6.26 43.39
C ASP A 412 -33.59 -4.92 42.89
N ARG A 413 -34.77 -4.51 43.38
CA ARG A 413 -35.46 -3.28 42.95
C ARG A 413 -34.68 -1.99 43.24
N ASN A 414 -33.56 -2.08 43.98
CA ASN A 414 -32.69 -0.97 44.31
C ASN A 414 -31.32 -1.08 43.61
N GLY A 415 -31.14 -2.03 42.69
CA GLY A 415 -29.95 -2.17 41.86
C GLY A 415 -28.77 -2.90 42.52
N ASN A 416 -28.99 -3.59 43.65
CA ASN A 416 -27.94 -4.40 44.27
C ASN A 416 -27.99 -5.85 43.79
N ILE A 417 -26.81 -6.47 43.63
CA ILE A 417 -26.69 -7.90 43.31
C ILE A 417 -27.15 -8.70 44.53
N LYS A 418 -28.18 -9.53 44.37
CA LYS A 418 -28.53 -10.51 45.42
C LYS A 418 -27.38 -11.49 45.57
N LYS A 419 -26.80 -11.54 46.76
CA LYS A 419 -25.92 -12.65 47.16
C LYS A 419 -26.83 -13.79 47.60
N ASP A 420 -26.72 -14.91 46.92
CA ASP A 420 -26.99 -16.21 47.53
C ASP A 420 -25.73 -16.67 48.28
#